data_AF-A0A7V9FHJ7-F1
#
_entry.id   AF-A0A7V9FHJ7-F1
#
_cell.length_a   1.000
_cell.length_b   1.000
_cell.length_c   1.000
_cell.angle_alpha   90.00
_cell.angle_beta   90.00
_cell.angle_gamma   90.00
#
_symmetry.space_group_name_H-M   'P 1'
#
loop_
_entity.id
_entity.type
_entity.pdbx_description
1 polymer ?
#
loop_
_entity_poly.entity_id
_entity_poly.type
_entity_poly.pdbx_seq_one_letter_code
_entity_poly.pdbx_strand_id
1 'polypeptide(L)' 'MPSRFKEASMAQCEVCGNDYYLSFQVIAAGATHTFDSFECAIHRLAPVCQHCKCRIIGHGI' A
#
# COMPACT_ATOMS: atom_id res chain seq x y z
N MET A 1 -10.20 -14.29 33.16
CA MET A 1 -10.98 -13.43 32.25
C MET A 1 -10.06 -13.00 31.12
N PRO A 2 -10.32 -13.33 29.84
CA PRO A 2 -9.44 -12.96 28.74
C PRO A 2 -9.80 -11.53 28.29
N SER A 3 -9.23 -10.54 28.95
CA SER A 3 -9.42 -9.14 28.59
C SER A 3 -8.43 -8.74 27.49
N ARG A 4 -8.91 -8.88 26.24
CA ARG A 4 -8.74 -7.92 25.14
C ARG A 4 -7.36 -7.25 25.08
N PHE A 5 -6.37 -7.96 24.56
CA PHE A 5 -5.36 -7.27 23.77
C PHE A 5 -6.08 -6.70 22.57
N LYS A 6 -6.42 -5.41 22.69
CA LYS A 6 -6.80 -4.46 21.65
C LYS A 6 -6.36 -4.99 20.28
N GLU A 7 -7.33 -5.45 19.48
CA GLU A 7 -7.19 -5.53 18.04
C GLU A 7 -6.66 -4.17 17.60
N ALA A 8 -5.35 -4.07 17.41
CA ALA A 8 -4.76 -2.95 16.72
C ALA A 8 -5.42 -3.01 15.35
N SER A 9 -6.35 -2.08 15.09
CA SER A 9 -7.03 -1.89 13.81
C SER A 9 -6.05 -2.21 12.69
N MET A 10 -6.19 -3.39 12.07
CA MET A 10 -5.20 -3.86 11.12
C MET A 10 -5.26 -2.85 9.99
N ALA A 11 -4.11 -2.30 9.61
CA ALA A 11 -4.15 -1.11 8.78
C ALA A 11 -4.68 -1.53 7.40
N GLN A 12 -5.92 -1.11 7.11
CA GLN A 12 -6.66 -1.64 5.98
C GLN A 12 -6.02 -1.12 4.70
N CYS A 13 -5.74 -2.04 3.77
CA CYS A 13 -5.17 -1.64 2.50
C CYS A 13 -6.15 -0.75 1.75
N GLU A 14 -5.68 0.43 1.32
CA GLU A 14 -6.49 1.42 0.58
C GLU A 14 -6.98 0.91 -0.79
N VAL A 15 -6.43 -0.20 -1.29
CA VAL A 15 -6.74 -0.73 -2.63
C VAL A 15 -7.66 -1.94 -2.55
N CYS A 16 -7.27 -2.97 -1.78
CA CYS A 16 -8.02 -4.23 -1.73
C CYS A 16 -8.97 -4.32 -0.52
N GLY A 17 -8.90 -3.39 0.43
CA GLY A 17 -9.72 -3.43 1.64
C GLY A 17 -9.33 -4.55 2.61
N ASN A 18 -8.17 -5.19 2.42
CA ASN A 18 -7.71 -6.27 3.27
C ASN A 18 -7.17 -5.71 4.59
N ASP A 19 -7.69 -6.22 5.70
CA ASP A 19 -7.15 -6.03 7.03
C ASP A 19 -6.02 -7.05 7.23
N TYR A 20 -4.76 -6.62 7.07
CA TYR A 20 -3.60 -7.49 7.24
C TYR A 20 -2.64 -6.94 8.28
N TYR A 21 -2.13 -7.82 9.15
CA TYR A 21 -1.30 -7.40 10.30
C TYR A 21 0.12 -6.93 9.91
N LEU A 22 0.57 -7.26 8.69
CA LEU A 22 1.86 -6.81 8.12
C LEU A 22 1.68 -5.68 7.09
N SER A 23 0.55 -4.98 7.12
CA SER A 23 0.35 -3.76 6.34
C SER A 23 1.44 -2.73 6.64
N PHE A 24 1.94 -2.07 5.61
CA PHE A 24 2.99 -1.06 5.68
C PHE A 24 2.52 0.27 5.11
N GLN A 25 3.16 1.35 5.56
CA GLN A 25 2.87 2.70 5.10
C GLN A 25 3.91 3.16 4.08
N VAL A 26 3.45 3.75 2.98
CA VAL A 26 4.28 4.38 1.95
C VAL A 26 3.96 5.87 1.93
N ILE A 27 4.97 6.70 2.14
CA ILE A 27 4.85 8.15 2.05
C ILE A 27 5.29 8.57 0.66
N ALA A 28 4.37 9.04 -0.17
CA ALA A 28 4.63 9.46 -1.55
C ALA A 28 3.88 10.77 -1.85
N ALA A 29 4.51 11.69 -2.58
CA ALA A 29 3.93 12.98 -2.94
C ALA A 29 3.35 13.80 -1.76
N GLY A 30 3.90 13.62 -0.55
CA GLY A 30 3.43 14.28 0.67
C GLY A 30 2.19 13.66 1.32
N ALA A 31 1.67 12.55 0.77
CA ALA A 31 0.59 11.78 1.36
C ALA A 31 1.12 10.44 1.92
N THR A 32 0.57 10.04 3.06
CA THR A 32 0.82 8.72 3.66
C THR A 32 -0.26 7.77 3.20
N HIS A 33 0.15 6.66 2.60
CA HIS A 33 -0.73 5.61 2.12
C HIS A 33 -0.45 4.29 2.83
N THR A 34 -1.49 3.50 3.11
CA THR A 34 -1.38 2.19 3.76
C THR A 34 -1.69 1.06 2.78
N PHE A 35 -0.80 0.08 2.68
CA PHE A 35 -0.96 -1.08 1.81
C PHE A 35 -0.60 -2.38 2.51
N ASP A 36 -1.22 -3.48 2.10
CA ASP A 36 -0.91 -4.83 2.54
C ASP A 36 0.17 -5.51 1.67
N SER A 37 0.34 -5.05 0.43
CA SER A 37 1.24 -5.64 -0.57
C SER A 37 1.87 -4.60 -1.48
N PHE A 38 3.09 -4.89 -1.96
CA PHE A 38 3.78 -4.05 -2.95
C PHE A 38 2.99 -3.92 -4.25
N GLU A 39 2.27 -4.96 -4.64
CA GLU A 39 1.40 -4.91 -5.82
C GLU A 39 0.33 -3.82 -5.66
N CYS A 40 -0.38 -3.76 -4.53
CA CYS A 40 -1.36 -2.72 -4.22
C CYS A 40 -0.72 -1.32 -4.22
N ALA A 41 0.46 -1.19 -3.60
CA ALA A 41 1.19 0.08 -3.55
C ALA A 41 1.57 0.56 -4.97
N ILE A 42 2.16 -0.31 -5.78
CA ILE A 42 2.55 -0.01 -7.17
C ILE A 42 1.30 0.28 -8.01
N HIS A 43 0.22 -0.48 -7.81
CA HIS A 43 -1.04 -0.28 -8.52
C HIS A 43 -1.65 1.11 -8.26
N ARG A 44 -1.45 1.66 -7.06
CA ARG A 44 -1.96 3.00 -6.73
C ARG A 44 -0.99 4.13 -7.06
N LEU A 45 0.31 3.92 -6.87
CA LEU A 45 1.34 4.96 -6.89
C LEU A 45 2.16 5.02 -8.18
N ALA A 46 2.38 3.90 -8.86
CA ALA A 46 3.30 3.87 -10.01
C ALA A 46 2.62 4.35 -11.30
N PRO A 47 3.20 5.33 -12.02
CA PRO A 47 2.73 5.74 -13.32
C PRO A 47 3.00 4.66 -14.38
N VAL A 48 2.19 4.66 -15.44
CA VAL A 48 2.35 3.73 -16.56
C VAL A 48 3.24 4.37 -17.62
N CYS A 49 4.29 3.66 -18.05
CA CYS A 49 5.13 4.09 -19.16
C CYS A 49 4.35 4.05 -20.49
N GLN A 50 4.35 5.13 -21.26
CA GLN A 50 3.67 5.16 -22.56
C GLN A 50 4.33 4.27 -23.63
N HIS A 51 5.62 3.96 -23.47
CA HIS A 51 6.38 3.17 -24.44
C HIS A 51 6.19 1.66 -24.23
N CYS A 52 6.46 1.15 -23.03
CA CYS A 52 6.40 -0.28 -22.73
C CYS A 52 5.13 -0.71 -22.00
N LYS A 53 4.27 0.22 -21.58
CA LYS A 53 3.04 -0.01 -20.77
C LYS A 53 3.31 -0.63 -19.39
N CYS A 54 4.56 -0.75 -18.96
CA CYS A 54 4.91 -1.21 -17.63
C CYS A 54 4.68 -0.12 -16.58
N ARG A 55 4.42 -0.53 -15.33
CA ARG A 55 4.42 0.35 -14.16
C ARG A 55 5.86 0.75 -13.83
N ILE A 56 6.11 2.05 -13.68
CA ILE A 56 7.43 2.58 -13.38
C ILE A 56 7.62 2.62 -11.86
N ILE A 57 8.52 1.80 -11.33
CA ILE A 57 8.72 1.62 -9.88
C ILE A 57 10.01 2.29 -9.39
N GLY A 58 11.02 2.48 -10.27
CA GLY A 58 12.37 2.87 -9.81
C GLY A 58 13.27 3.60 -10.80
N HIS A 59 12.79 4.01 -11.97
CA HIS A 59 13.54 4.91 -12.85
C HIS A 59 12.71 6.16 -13.13
N GLY A 60 13.31 7.34 -12.94
CA GLY A 60 12.68 8.61 -13.31
C GLY A 60 12.29 8.60 -14.79
N ILE A 61 11.19 9.29 -15.10
CA ILE A 61 10.80 9.59 -16.50
C ILE A 61 11.84 10.54 -17.09
#